data_AF-A0A0F9TN42-F1
#
_entry.id   AF-A0A0F9TN42-F1
#
_cell.length_a   1.000
_cell.length_b   1.000
_cell.length_c   1.000
_cell.angle_alpha   90.00
_cell.angle_beta   90.00
_cell.angle_gamma   90.00
#
_symmetry.space_group_name_H-M   'P 1'
#
loop_
_entity.id
_entity.type
_entity.pdbx_description
1 polymer ?
#
loop_
_entity_poly.entity_id
_entity_poly.type
_entity_poly.pdbx_seq_one_letter_code
_entity_poly.pdbx_strand_id
1 'polypeptide(L)'
;MGRASEQMIAMSEMYISNVPDKHICVKHIDDNSIKQFIRKKYSHGYCDYCEKELKVVSLEDLLEFMMSGILNFYQDAANFMGYNSREGGYQGTTYSVDDLIQENIGLETEPFEVTEDIVKSIEEIAWANPDEYYDNESDELKYHWNYFKNIIKHKSRYLFQQNQYDNGHFTTNAFLILKEVGNITKSLNLIKKIDKGTYLFRCRQHNSSTTFKEIGKLVAPPEQFAIYPNRFSPSGISMFYSAFDIKTAVLETLSREHPSLNEITISKFKTKKDIYVVDFNKLPKIPSIFNSKKAESYHLIRFLYDLVRDFTKDISKDGKEHIEYVPTQVVTEYFRFPFNKNRTKKIEGIVYPSSKNKFQSSSVIFWNNKECLENLELVTVEVNDIKKMNNF
;
A
#
# COMPACT_ATOMS: atom_id res chain seq x y z
N MET A 1 43.70 -11.99 22.62
CA MET A 1 42.58 -12.93 22.87
C MET A 1 41.21 -12.24 22.98
N GLY A 2 41.08 -10.95 23.32
CA GLY A 2 39.77 -10.29 23.44
C GLY A 2 39.00 -10.06 22.12
N ARG A 3 39.64 -9.45 21.11
CA ARG A 3 38.94 -8.99 19.89
C ARG A 3 38.30 -10.08 19.03
N ALA A 4 38.99 -11.21 18.85
CA ALA A 4 38.45 -12.36 18.10
C ALA A 4 37.30 -13.05 18.86
N SER A 5 37.39 -13.10 20.20
CA SER A 5 36.32 -13.63 21.04
C SER A 5 35.09 -12.72 21.01
N GLU A 6 35.29 -11.39 21.05
CA GLU A 6 34.20 -10.41 20.94
C GLU A 6 33.51 -10.47 19.57
N GLN A 7 34.26 -10.62 18.48
CA GLN A 7 33.73 -10.75 17.13
C GLN A 7 32.92 -12.06 16.96
N MET A 8 33.42 -13.19 17.48
CA MET A 8 32.66 -14.44 17.48
C MET A 8 31.36 -14.36 18.27
N ILE A 9 31.35 -13.65 19.40
CA ILE A 9 30.14 -13.42 20.19
C ILE A 9 29.14 -12.57 19.40
N ALA A 10 29.58 -11.47 18.78
CA ALA A 10 28.71 -10.60 17.98
C ALA A 10 28.11 -11.32 16.77
N MET A 11 28.87 -12.19 16.09
CA MET A 11 28.36 -13.00 14.97
C MET A 11 27.32 -14.02 15.44
N SER A 12 27.55 -14.66 16.59
CA SER A 12 26.59 -15.61 17.18
C SER A 12 25.29 -14.91 17.61
N GLU A 13 25.37 -13.69 18.15
CA GLU A 13 24.17 -12.87 18.45
C GLU A 13 23.36 -12.52 17.18
N MET A 14 23.99 -12.56 16.01
CA MET A 14 23.34 -12.34 14.71
C MET A 14 22.98 -13.64 13.99
N TYR A 15 23.11 -14.80 14.64
CA TYR A 15 22.88 -16.13 14.05
C TYR A 15 23.76 -16.40 12.81
N ILE A 16 24.96 -15.82 12.77
CA ILE A 16 25.96 -16.07 11.73
C ILE A 16 26.92 -17.15 12.22
N SER A 17 27.08 -18.21 11.43
CA SER A 17 27.97 -19.33 11.73
C SER A 17 28.81 -19.73 10.51
N ASN A 18 30.03 -20.23 10.71
CA ASN A 18 30.85 -20.88 9.66
C ASN A 18 30.99 -20.11 8.32
N VAL A 19 31.23 -18.80 8.36
CA VAL A 19 31.38 -17.97 7.15
C VAL A 19 32.62 -18.38 6.35
N PRO A 20 32.50 -18.73 5.05
CA PRO A 20 33.65 -18.93 4.17
C PRO A 20 34.51 -17.66 4.04
N ASP A 21 35.84 -17.82 4.04
CA ASP A 21 36.77 -16.74 3.73
C ASP A 21 36.74 -16.44 2.22
N LYS A 22 35.68 -15.76 1.79
CA LYS A 22 35.41 -15.36 0.40
C LYS A 22 35.12 -13.87 0.32
N HIS A 23 35.37 -13.31 -0.85
CA HIS A 23 35.16 -11.93 -1.22
C HIS A 23 34.24 -11.83 -2.42
N ILE A 24 33.31 -10.87 -2.36
CA ILE A 24 32.23 -10.72 -3.32
C ILE A 24 32.16 -9.31 -3.89
N CYS A 25 31.92 -9.21 -5.20
CA CYS A 25 31.71 -7.95 -5.89
C CYS A 25 30.21 -7.59 -6.03
N VAL A 26 29.93 -6.33 -6.34
CA VAL A 26 28.56 -5.78 -6.45
C VAL A 26 27.66 -6.43 -7.51
N LYS A 27 28.19 -7.27 -8.40
CA LYS A 27 27.45 -7.84 -9.53
C LYS A 27 26.60 -9.05 -9.16
N HIS A 28 26.89 -9.70 -8.04
CA HIS A 28 26.33 -11.01 -7.70
C HIS A 28 24.97 -10.98 -7.01
N ILE A 29 24.45 -9.79 -6.63
CA ILE A 29 23.22 -9.66 -5.84
C ILE A 29 22.38 -8.52 -6.42
N ASP A 30 21.09 -8.74 -6.69
CA ASP A 30 20.17 -7.71 -7.22
C ASP A 30 19.33 -6.99 -6.16
N ASP A 31 19.98 -6.49 -5.10
CA ASP A 31 19.33 -5.63 -4.11
C ASP A 31 20.02 -4.26 -4.03
N ASN A 32 19.24 -3.18 -4.06
CA ASN A 32 19.79 -1.82 -4.07
C ASN A 32 20.49 -1.43 -2.76
N SER A 33 20.00 -1.91 -1.61
CA SER A 33 20.62 -1.62 -0.31
C SER A 33 21.93 -2.38 -0.16
N ILE A 34 21.98 -3.65 -0.55
CA ILE A 34 23.20 -4.46 -0.60
C ILE A 34 24.21 -3.84 -1.57
N LYS A 35 23.79 -3.49 -2.79
CA LYS A 35 24.66 -2.81 -3.76
C LYS A 35 25.22 -1.50 -3.22
N GLN A 36 24.42 -0.74 -2.47
CA GLN A 36 24.87 0.50 -1.84
C GLN A 36 25.88 0.24 -0.72
N PHE A 37 25.64 -0.78 0.10
CA PHE A 37 26.57 -1.22 1.15
C PHE A 37 27.93 -1.62 0.56
N ILE A 38 27.96 -2.52 -0.43
CA ILE A 38 29.18 -2.94 -1.12
C ILE A 38 29.92 -1.72 -1.69
N ARG A 39 29.20 -0.81 -2.35
CA ARG A 39 29.78 0.44 -2.91
C ARG A 39 30.41 1.35 -1.86
N LYS A 40 29.96 1.29 -0.60
CA LYS A 40 30.47 2.13 0.48
C LYS A 40 31.69 1.53 1.18
N LYS A 41 31.76 0.19 1.26
CA LYS A 41 32.82 -0.53 1.98
C LYS A 41 33.89 -1.18 1.09
N TYR A 42 33.71 -1.23 -0.24
CA TYR A 42 34.64 -2.01 -1.07
C TYR A 42 36.09 -1.58 -0.93
N SER A 43 36.96 -2.56 -1.10
CA SER A 43 38.39 -2.38 -1.36
C SER A 43 38.75 -3.06 -2.69
N HIS A 44 39.96 -2.81 -3.19
CA HIS A 44 40.45 -3.55 -4.35
C HIS A 44 40.91 -4.93 -3.90
N GLY A 45 40.47 -5.98 -4.59
CA GLY A 45 40.84 -7.35 -4.30
C GLY A 45 40.16 -8.34 -5.23
N TYR A 46 40.43 -9.62 -5.01
CA TYR A 46 39.93 -10.72 -5.82
C TYR A 46 38.48 -11.05 -5.44
N CYS A 47 37.61 -11.24 -6.43
CA CYS A 47 36.25 -11.72 -6.21
C CYS A 47 36.20 -13.22 -6.49
N ASP A 48 35.88 -14.03 -5.48
CA ASP A 48 35.91 -15.50 -5.59
C ASP A 48 34.89 -16.05 -6.58
N TYR A 49 33.70 -15.43 -6.67
CA TYR A 49 32.64 -15.86 -7.59
C TYR A 49 32.82 -15.37 -9.05
N CYS A 50 33.59 -14.31 -9.27
CA CYS A 50 33.89 -13.79 -10.62
C CYS A 50 35.23 -14.29 -11.16
N GLU A 51 36.09 -14.82 -10.27
CA GLU A 51 37.48 -15.16 -10.51
C GLU A 51 38.33 -14.00 -11.08
N LYS A 52 38.11 -12.77 -10.59
CA LYS A 52 38.73 -11.54 -11.12
C LYS A 52 39.06 -10.52 -10.03
N GLU A 53 40.12 -9.75 -10.26
CA GLU A 53 40.45 -8.54 -9.49
C GLU A 53 39.42 -7.43 -9.74
N LEU A 54 38.68 -7.07 -8.68
CA LEU A 54 37.54 -6.17 -8.73
C LEU A 54 37.52 -5.28 -7.47
N LYS A 55 36.38 -4.62 -7.26
CA LYS A 55 36.03 -3.95 -6.01
C LYS A 55 35.13 -4.89 -5.22
N VAL A 56 35.62 -5.35 -4.07
CA VAL A 56 35.02 -6.43 -3.29
C VAL A 56 34.85 -6.06 -1.82
N VAL A 57 33.98 -6.78 -1.14
CA VAL A 57 33.86 -6.83 0.32
C VAL A 57 34.00 -8.29 0.76
N SER A 58 34.37 -8.54 2.02
CA SER A 58 34.32 -9.90 2.55
C SER A 58 32.86 -10.37 2.67
N LEU A 59 32.65 -11.68 2.55
CA LEU A 59 31.34 -12.30 2.74
C LEU A 59 30.84 -12.08 4.18
N GLU A 60 31.76 -12.08 5.15
CA GLU A 60 31.46 -11.76 6.55
C GLU A 60 30.84 -10.36 6.72
N ASP A 61 31.48 -9.31 6.17
CA ASP A 61 30.96 -7.94 6.22
C ASP A 61 29.57 -7.83 5.55
N LEU A 62 29.36 -8.58 4.47
CA LEU A 62 28.08 -8.62 3.77
C LEU A 62 27.01 -9.31 4.63
N LEU A 63 27.32 -10.45 5.25
CA LEU A 63 26.40 -11.19 6.10
C LEU A 63 26.00 -10.38 7.33
N GLU A 64 26.94 -9.71 8.00
CA GLU A 64 26.60 -8.80 9.10
C GLU A 64 25.60 -7.72 8.65
N PHE A 65 25.82 -7.12 7.48
CA PHE A 65 24.90 -6.14 6.94
C PHE A 65 23.52 -6.75 6.64
N MET A 66 23.47 -7.91 5.99
CA MET A 66 22.23 -8.58 5.65
C MET A 66 21.43 -8.99 6.89
N MET A 67 22.10 -9.64 7.85
CA MET A 67 21.48 -10.10 9.10
C MET A 67 20.99 -8.91 9.95
N SER A 68 21.69 -7.78 9.94
CA SER A 68 21.18 -6.56 10.60
C SER A 68 19.84 -6.08 10.04
N GLY A 69 19.54 -6.40 8.77
CA GLY A 69 18.26 -6.15 8.12
C GLY A 69 17.22 -7.22 8.43
N ILE A 70 17.59 -8.49 8.23
CA ILE A 70 16.73 -9.67 8.45
C ILE A 70 16.19 -9.69 9.88
N LEU A 71 17.04 -9.42 10.87
CA LEU A 71 16.66 -9.43 12.29
C LEU A 71 15.68 -8.33 12.71
N ASN A 72 15.39 -7.35 11.85
CA ASN A 72 14.27 -6.42 12.10
C ASN A 72 12.90 -7.05 11.82
N PHE A 73 12.85 -8.18 11.09
CA PHE A 73 11.61 -8.79 10.60
C PHE A 73 11.49 -10.27 10.97
N TYR A 74 12.61 -10.98 11.17
CA TYR A 74 12.64 -12.41 11.43
C TYR A 74 13.53 -12.72 12.64
N GLN A 75 13.12 -13.68 13.45
CA GLN A 75 13.90 -14.17 14.59
C GLN A 75 13.55 -15.63 14.89
N ASP A 76 14.22 -16.23 15.88
CA ASP A 76 13.91 -17.58 16.35
C ASP A 76 12.47 -17.69 16.87
N ALA A 77 11.68 -18.62 16.31
CA ALA A 77 10.35 -18.95 16.80
C ALA A 77 10.37 -19.34 18.29
N ALA A 78 11.43 -19.92 18.82
CA ALA A 78 11.55 -20.27 20.24
C ALA A 78 11.39 -19.05 21.17
N ASN A 79 11.74 -17.86 20.70
CA ASN A 79 11.67 -16.64 21.51
C ASN A 79 10.24 -16.16 21.74
N PHE A 80 9.29 -16.64 20.95
CA PHE A 80 7.96 -16.05 20.92
C PHE A 80 6.79 -17.01 20.64
N MET A 81 7.04 -18.13 19.99
CA MET A 81 6.05 -19.07 19.52
C MET A 81 5.78 -20.18 20.54
N GLY A 82 4.50 -20.49 20.76
CA GLY A 82 4.09 -21.61 21.59
C GLY A 82 4.43 -22.93 20.89
N TYR A 83 5.04 -23.87 21.62
CA TYR A 83 5.40 -25.18 21.09
C TYR A 83 4.42 -26.25 21.60
N ASN A 84 3.79 -26.99 20.68
CA ASN A 84 2.91 -28.10 21.04
C ASN A 84 3.67 -29.42 20.93
N SER A 85 4.07 -29.98 22.07
CA SER A 85 4.84 -31.23 22.13
C SER A 85 4.09 -32.46 21.62
N ARG A 86 2.74 -32.42 21.57
CA ARG A 86 1.92 -33.53 21.06
C ARG A 86 1.86 -33.55 19.53
N GLU A 87 1.92 -32.37 18.90
CA GLU A 87 1.96 -32.22 17.44
C GLU A 87 3.39 -32.13 16.89
N GLY A 88 4.37 -31.88 17.76
CA GLY A 88 5.79 -31.85 17.40
C GLY A 88 6.20 -30.60 16.63
N GLY A 89 5.56 -29.45 16.90
CA GLY A 89 5.84 -28.22 16.16
C GLY A 89 5.39 -26.95 16.87
N TYR A 90 5.91 -25.83 16.39
CA TYR A 90 5.48 -24.52 16.80
C TYR A 90 4.07 -24.19 16.25
N GLN A 91 3.29 -23.43 16.99
CA GLN A 91 1.89 -23.12 16.69
C GLN A 91 1.73 -21.92 15.73
N GLY A 92 2.54 -21.86 14.67
CA GLY A 92 2.56 -20.78 13.70
C GLY A 92 3.43 -21.11 12.49
N THR A 93 3.59 -20.14 11.59
CA THR A 93 4.41 -20.33 10.40
C THR A 93 5.89 -20.19 10.76
N THR A 94 6.68 -21.17 10.37
CA THR A 94 8.14 -21.17 10.52
C THR A 94 8.77 -21.51 9.18
N TYR A 95 10.02 -21.10 8.99
CA TYR A 95 10.77 -21.18 7.76
C TYR A 95 12.14 -21.81 8.04
N SER A 96 12.61 -22.66 7.12
CA SER A 96 14.03 -23.00 7.08
C SER A 96 14.84 -21.78 6.64
N VAL A 97 16.17 -21.78 6.83
CA VAL A 97 17.02 -20.70 6.31
C VAL A 97 16.89 -20.61 4.79
N ASP A 98 16.81 -21.75 4.13
CA ASP A 98 16.69 -21.84 2.68
C ASP A 98 15.41 -21.17 2.18
N ASP A 99 14.26 -21.54 2.75
CA ASP A 99 12.96 -20.94 2.43
C ASP A 99 12.95 -19.45 2.77
N LEU A 100 13.52 -19.06 3.91
CA LEU A 100 13.60 -17.65 4.33
C LEU A 100 14.35 -16.81 3.30
N ILE A 101 15.54 -17.22 2.89
CA ILE A 101 16.39 -16.46 1.98
C ILE A 101 15.82 -16.47 0.55
N GLN A 102 15.36 -17.62 0.06
CA GLN A 102 14.96 -17.79 -1.34
C GLN A 102 13.52 -17.39 -1.59
N GLU A 103 12.57 -17.81 -0.76
CA GLU A 103 11.14 -17.66 -1.01
C GLU A 103 10.56 -16.42 -0.31
N ASN A 104 10.87 -16.23 0.98
CA ASN A 104 10.30 -15.12 1.75
C ASN A 104 10.99 -13.78 1.45
N ILE A 105 12.32 -13.78 1.45
CA ILE A 105 13.13 -12.61 1.12
C ILE A 105 13.22 -12.42 -0.39
N GLY A 106 13.26 -13.51 -1.17
CA GLY A 106 13.42 -13.42 -2.62
C GLY A 106 14.81 -12.96 -3.04
N LEU A 107 15.86 -13.41 -2.35
CA LEU A 107 17.23 -12.98 -2.64
C LEU A 107 17.71 -13.53 -3.99
N GLU A 108 17.76 -12.67 -5.00
CA GLU A 108 18.30 -13.01 -6.32
C GLU A 108 19.82 -12.85 -6.35
N THR A 109 20.53 -13.99 -6.54
CA THR A 109 21.99 -14.03 -6.68
C THR A 109 22.42 -14.81 -7.92
N GLU A 110 23.59 -14.47 -8.46
CA GLU A 110 24.18 -15.15 -9.62
C GLU A 110 25.71 -15.19 -9.47
N PRO A 111 26.37 -16.37 -9.41
CA PRO A 111 25.79 -17.72 -9.49
C PRO A 111 25.09 -18.12 -8.19
N PHE A 112 24.27 -19.18 -8.26
CA PHE A 112 23.55 -19.74 -7.09
C PHE A 112 24.45 -20.14 -5.92
N GLU A 113 25.74 -20.43 -6.18
CA GLU A 113 26.75 -20.67 -5.13
C GLU A 113 26.80 -19.54 -4.09
N VAL A 114 26.51 -18.30 -4.48
CA VAL A 114 26.44 -17.17 -3.55
C VAL A 114 25.30 -17.35 -2.55
N THR A 115 24.11 -17.77 -3.02
CA THR A 115 22.99 -18.11 -2.13
C THR A 115 23.35 -19.28 -1.22
N GLU A 116 24.00 -20.33 -1.76
CA GLU A 116 24.41 -21.48 -0.94
C GLU A 116 25.37 -21.09 0.18
N ASP A 117 26.38 -20.26 -0.12
CA ASP A 117 27.33 -19.80 0.87
C ASP A 117 26.65 -18.93 1.95
N ILE A 118 25.69 -18.08 1.56
CA ILE A 118 24.91 -17.26 2.49
C ILE A 118 24.06 -18.16 3.40
N VAL A 119 23.30 -19.10 2.83
CA VAL A 119 22.43 -20.02 3.60
C VAL A 119 23.26 -20.87 4.56
N LYS A 120 24.37 -21.45 4.09
CA LYS A 120 25.30 -22.23 4.95
C LYS A 120 25.92 -21.42 6.07
N SER A 121 25.96 -20.10 5.93
CA SER A 121 26.55 -19.18 6.90
C SER A 121 25.56 -18.67 7.96
N ILE A 122 24.28 -19.02 7.87
CA ILE A 122 23.23 -18.62 8.80
C ILE A 122 22.80 -19.86 9.59
N GLU A 123 22.56 -19.71 10.89
CA GLU A 123 22.14 -20.83 11.74
C GLU A 123 20.78 -21.41 11.32
N GLU A 124 20.72 -22.74 11.22
CA GLU A 124 19.49 -23.49 10.93
C GLU A 124 18.63 -23.60 12.19
N ILE A 125 17.79 -22.59 12.39
CA ILE A 125 16.78 -22.52 13.43
C ILE A 125 15.38 -22.43 12.81
N ALA A 126 14.35 -22.53 13.64
CA ALA A 126 12.99 -22.28 13.20
C ALA A 126 12.78 -20.77 13.04
N TRP A 127 13.24 -20.22 11.91
CA TRP A 127 13.04 -18.80 11.61
C TRP A 127 11.56 -18.51 11.48
N ALA A 128 11.10 -17.44 12.10
CA ALA A 128 9.73 -17.01 11.98
C ALA A 128 9.67 -15.49 11.98
N ASN A 129 8.64 -14.98 11.33
CA ASN A 129 8.30 -13.57 11.43
C ASN A 129 7.39 -13.38 12.64
N PRO A 130 7.81 -12.64 13.69
CA PRO A 130 6.95 -12.32 14.83
C PRO A 130 5.62 -11.71 14.42
N ASP A 131 5.60 -10.91 13.34
CA ASP A 131 4.41 -10.25 12.79
C ASP A 131 3.38 -11.23 12.21
N GLU A 132 3.78 -12.46 11.89
CA GLU A 132 2.87 -13.49 11.36
C GLU A 132 2.26 -14.36 12.46
N TYR A 133 2.86 -14.37 13.66
CA TYR A 133 2.44 -15.23 14.76
C TYR A 133 1.80 -14.45 15.90
N TYR A 134 2.44 -13.37 16.32
CA TYR A 134 1.84 -12.43 17.24
C TYR A 134 1.09 -11.37 16.43
N ASP A 135 -0.06 -10.99 16.95
CA ASP A 135 -0.70 -9.72 16.64
C ASP A 135 0.10 -8.54 17.29
N ASN A 136 1.45 -8.46 17.24
CA ASN A 136 2.24 -7.42 17.97
C ASN A 136 3.48 -6.76 17.30
N GLU A 137 3.62 -5.46 17.66
CA GLU A 137 4.67 -4.40 17.56
C GLU A 137 5.40 -4.10 16.24
N SER A 138 6.05 -5.04 15.55
CA SER A 138 6.78 -4.68 14.30
C SER A 138 5.79 -4.42 13.15
N ASP A 139 4.64 -5.10 13.20
CA ASP A 139 3.47 -4.84 12.38
C ASP A 139 2.57 -3.71 12.94
N GLU A 140 3.03 -2.81 13.83
CA GLU A 140 2.17 -1.78 14.47
C GLU A 140 1.25 -1.13 13.41
N LEU A 141 1.78 -0.74 12.25
CA LEU A 141 1.01 -0.07 11.21
C LEU A 141 0.09 -1.00 10.39
N LYS A 142 0.54 -2.16 9.92
CA LYS A 142 -0.32 -3.06 9.12
C LYS A 142 -1.38 -3.72 10.00
N TYR A 143 -1.01 -4.07 11.22
CA TYR A 143 -1.95 -4.43 12.26
C TYR A 143 -2.86 -3.24 12.59
N HIS A 144 -2.37 -2.00 12.67
CA HIS A 144 -3.21 -0.80 12.79
C HIS A 144 -4.23 -0.72 11.66
N TRP A 145 -3.89 -1.03 10.40
CA TRP A 145 -4.92 -1.00 9.34
C TRP A 145 -5.98 -2.07 9.53
N ASN A 146 -5.59 -3.32 9.81
CA ASN A 146 -6.54 -4.41 10.00
C ASN A 146 -7.39 -4.22 11.28
N TYR A 147 -6.77 -3.76 12.36
CA TYR A 147 -7.41 -3.37 13.61
C TYR A 147 -8.36 -2.18 13.40
N PHE A 148 -7.93 -1.13 12.69
CA PHE A 148 -8.78 -0.02 12.29
C PHE A 148 -10.00 -0.53 11.52
N LYS A 149 -9.80 -1.38 10.52
CA LYS A 149 -10.90 -2.00 9.77
C LYS A 149 -11.83 -2.79 10.69
N ASN A 150 -11.30 -3.59 11.60
CA ASN A 150 -12.11 -4.36 12.54
C ASN A 150 -12.97 -3.47 13.43
N ILE A 151 -12.39 -2.40 14.00
CA ILE A 151 -13.13 -1.43 14.81
C ILE A 151 -14.25 -0.78 13.98
N ILE A 152 -13.89 -0.22 12.84
CA ILE A 152 -14.81 0.54 12.00
C ILE A 152 -15.93 -0.37 11.45
N LYS A 153 -15.62 -1.61 11.09
CA LYS A 153 -16.62 -2.54 10.55
C LYS A 153 -17.53 -3.12 11.64
N HIS A 154 -16.97 -3.47 12.81
CA HIS A 154 -17.62 -4.38 13.76
C HIS A 154 -17.75 -3.87 15.20
N LYS A 155 -17.13 -2.74 15.57
CA LYS A 155 -17.16 -2.22 16.96
C LYS A 155 -17.75 -0.82 17.08
N SER A 156 -17.25 0.17 16.34
CA SER A 156 -17.71 1.56 16.43
C SER A 156 -17.42 2.35 15.18
N ARG A 157 -18.47 2.98 14.64
CA ARG A 157 -18.43 3.79 13.41
C ARG A 157 -18.46 5.29 13.65
N TYR A 158 -19.13 5.72 14.72
CA TYR A 158 -19.42 7.14 14.95
C TYR A 158 -18.56 7.74 16.07
N LEU A 159 -18.30 6.96 17.13
CA LEU A 159 -17.60 7.42 18.33
C LEU A 159 -16.21 6.78 18.49
N PHE A 160 -15.68 6.18 17.42
CA PHE A 160 -14.36 5.52 17.44
C PHE A 160 -13.23 6.49 17.83
N GLN A 161 -13.42 7.79 17.64
CA GLN A 161 -12.43 8.82 18.00
C GLN A 161 -12.31 9.01 19.52
N GLN A 162 -13.32 8.64 20.30
CA GLN A 162 -13.38 8.87 21.74
C GLN A 162 -13.04 7.62 22.55
N ASN A 163 -13.14 6.45 21.92
CA ASN A 163 -12.96 5.17 22.58
C ASN A 163 -11.58 4.60 22.31
N GLN A 164 -11.01 4.01 23.34
CA GLN A 164 -9.89 3.10 23.20
C GLN A 164 -10.45 1.67 23.17
N TYR A 165 -9.90 0.84 22.29
CA TYR A 165 -10.31 -0.56 22.20
C TYR A 165 -9.12 -1.45 22.50
N ASP A 166 -9.32 -2.38 23.43
CA ASP A 166 -8.37 -3.45 23.66
C ASP A 166 -8.59 -4.57 22.64
N ASN A 167 -7.50 -5.06 22.05
CA ASN A 167 -7.48 -6.20 21.13
C ASN A 167 -6.69 -7.39 21.70
N GLY A 168 -6.26 -7.34 22.97
CA GLY A 168 -5.42 -8.36 23.62
C GLY A 168 -3.92 -8.12 23.46
N HIS A 169 -3.53 -7.13 22.65
CA HIS A 169 -2.16 -6.85 22.21
C HIS A 169 -1.73 -5.44 22.59
N PHE A 170 -2.60 -4.45 22.38
CA PHE A 170 -2.47 -3.09 22.89
C PHE A 170 -3.83 -2.37 22.93
N THR A 171 -3.91 -1.30 23.72
CA THR A 171 -5.09 -0.41 23.77
C THR A 171 -4.79 0.85 22.99
N THR A 172 -5.32 0.99 21.77
CA THR A 172 -5.14 2.20 20.96
C THR A 172 -6.47 2.82 20.54
N ASN A 173 -6.39 4.06 20.09
CA ASN A 173 -7.51 4.79 19.53
C ASN A 173 -7.39 4.76 17.99
N ALA A 174 -8.42 4.26 17.31
CA ALA A 174 -8.46 4.18 15.84
C ALA A 174 -8.22 5.53 15.13
N PHE A 175 -8.44 6.66 15.81
CA PHE A 175 -8.11 7.99 15.30
C PHE A 175 -6.60 8.27 15.24
N LEU A 176 -5.77 7.64 16.08
CA LEU A 176 -4.31 7.77 16.01
C LEU A 176 -3.78 7.19 14.69
N ILE A 177 -4.34 6.08 14.26
CA ILE A 177 -4.05 5.43 12.97
C ILE A 177 -4.37 6.38 11.81
N LEU A 178 -5.49 7.11 11.88
CA LEU A 178 -5.80 8.14 10.89
C LEU A 178 -4.80 9.31 10.93
N LYS A 179 -4.29 9.70 12.11
CA LYS A 179 -3.22 10.70 12.22
C LYS A 179 -1.92 10.21 11.58
N GLU A 180 -1.56 8.94 11.76
CA GLU A 180 -0.42 8.31 11.09
C GLU A 180 -0.59 8.36 9.57
N VAL A 181 -1.75 7.96 9.03
CA VAL A 181 -2.08 8.10 7.60
C VAL A 181 -1.81 9.54 7.13
N GLY A 182 -2.29 10.53 7.88
CA GLY A 182 -2.08 11.94 7.58
C GLY A 182 -0.62 12.38 7.64
N ASN A 183 0.16 11.86 8.57
CA ASN A 183 1.59 12.16 8.71
C ASN A 183 2.40 11.54 7.57
N ILE A 184 2.15 10.27 7.23
CA ILE A 184 2.80 9.57 6.11
C ILE A 184 2.48 10.26 4.78
N THR A 185 1.22 10.67 4.60
CA THR A 185 0.79 11.43 3.42
C THR A 185 1.62 12.71 3.22
N LYS A 186 2.01 13.38 4.32
CA LYS A 186 2.87 14.56 4.28
C LYS A 186 4.34 14.18 4.03
N SER A 187 4.87 13.20 4.77
CA SER A 187 6.29 12.82 4.69
C SER A 187 6.67 12.30 3.31
N LEU A 188 5.76 11.56 2.67
CA LEU A 188 5.93 11.05 1.31
C LEU A 188 5.52 12.04 0.21
N ASN A 189 5.16 13.28 0.58
CA ASN A 189 4.75 14.33 -0.35
C ASN A 189 3.63 13.89 -1.32
N LEU A 190 2.61 13.18 -0.82
CA LEU A 190 1.50 12.66 -1.62
C LEU A 190 0.43 13.72 -1.91
N ILE A 191 0.56 14.92 -1.36
CA ILE A 191 -0.38 16.03 -1.59
C ILE A 191 -0.01 16.69 -2.92
N LYS A 192 -0.85 16.50 -3.93
CA LYS A 192 -0.64 17.02 -5.28
C LYS A 192 -1.67 18.07 -5.64
N LYS A 193 -1.37 18.84 -6.68
CA LYS A 193 -2.23 19.86 -7.24
C LYS A 193 -2.75 19.37 -8.58
N ILE A 194 -4.07 19.43 -8.77
CA ILE A 194 -4.70 19.38 -10.08
C ILE A 194 -4.86 20.83 -10.51
N ASP A 195 -4.18 21.22 -11.59
CA ASP A 195 -4.22 22.60 -12.08
C ASP A 195 -5.61 22.98 -12.59
N LYS A 196 -5.95 24.26 -12.45
CA LYS A 196 -7.04 24.88 -13.18
C LYS A 196 -6.91 24.57 -14.67
N GLY A 197 -8.02 24.18 -15.28
CA GLY A 197 -8.07 23.83 -16.69
C GLY A 197 -7.81 22.36 -16.99
N THR A 198 -7.55 21.52 -15.97
CA THR A 198 -7.44 20.07 -16.13
C THR A 198 -8.77 19.47 -16.56
N TYR A 199 -8.72 18.48 -17.45
CA TYR A 199 -9.90 17.75 -17.90
C TYR A 199 -10.21 16.56 -16.98
N LEU A 200 -11.49 16.42 -16.61
CA LEU A 200 -12.02 15.31 -15.84
C LEU A 200 -13.19 14.68 -16.62
N PHE A 201 -13.26 13.35 -16.61
CA PHE A 201 -14.29 12.60 -17.30
C PHE A 201 -15.17 11.87 -16.30
N ARG A 202 -16.48 11.99 -16.48
CA ARG A 202 -17.47 11.25 -15.69
C ARG A 202 -18.49 10.66 -16.64
N CYS A 203 -18.82 9.40 -16.40
CA CYS A 203 -19.80 8.69 -17.19
C CYS A 203 -21.06 8.41 -16.38
N ARG A 204 -22.16 8.18 -17.08
CA ARG A 204 -23.42 7.71 -16.51
C ARG A 204 -24.02 6.67 -17.42
N GLN A 205 -24.26 5.47 -16.90
CA GLN A 205 -25.00 4.42 -17.60
C GLN A 205 -26.51 4.64 -17.42
N HIS A 206 -27.28 4.49 -18.48
CA HIS A 206 -28.73 4.70 -18.48
C HIS A 206 -29.42 3.87 -19.57
N ASN A 207 -30.76 3.86 -19.53
CA ASN A 207 -31.57 3.32 -20.62
C ASN A 207 -31.62 4.31 -21.79
N SER A 208 -31.87 3.79 -23.00
CA SER A 208 -31.96 4.61 -24.22
C SER A 208 -33.14 5.58 -24.27
N SER A 209 -34.11 5.47 -23.36
CA SER A 209 -35.20 6.45 -23.25
C SER A 209 -34.84 7.66 -22.38
N THR A 210 -33.70 7.63 -21.70
CA THR A 210 -33.23 8.73 -20.85
C THR A 210 -32.20 9.58 -21.59
N THR A 211 -32.38 10.90 -21.58
CA THR A 211 -31.37 11.85 -22.07
C THR A 211 -31.04 12.86 -20.98
N PHE A 212 -29.76 13.21 -20.87
CA PHE A 212 -29.28 14.19 -19.88
C PHE A 212 -28.87 15.48 -20.60
N LYS A 213 -29.75 16.48 -20.57
CA LYS A 213 -29.48 17.80 -21.17
C LYS A 213 -28.92 18.81 -20.17
N GLU A 214 -29.16 18.59 -18.89
CA GLU A 214 -28.76 19.51 -17.82
C GLU A 214 -27.45 19.05 -17.17
N ILE A 215 -26.49 19.97 -17.04
CA ILE A 215 -25.21 19.72 -16.37
C ILE A 215 -25.39 19.16 -14.95
N GLY A 216 -26.44 19.58 -14.23
CA GLY A 216 -26.77 19.08 -12.89
C GLY A 216 -27.06 17.58 -12.82
N LYS A 217 -27.37 16.94 -13.95
CA LYS A 217 -27.58 15.48 -14.05
C LYS A 217 -26.32 14.72 -14.47
N LEU A 218 -25.28 15.44 -14.90
CA LEU A 218 -24.01 14.91 -15.40
C LEU A 218 -22.88 14.95 -14.36
N VAL A 219 -23.00 15.80 -13.34
CA VAL A 219 -22.05 15.92 -12.23
C VAL A 219 -22.37 14.96 -11.08
N ALA A 220 -21.84 15.21 -9.87
CA ALA A 220 -22.19 14.46 -8.66
C ALA A 220 -23.72 14.47 -8.43
N PRO A 221 -24.34 13.39 -7.92
CA PRO A 221 -25.79 13.36 -7.75
C PRO A 221 -26.24 14.40 -6.70
N PRO A 222 -27.40 15.05 -6.83
CA PRO A 222 -28.01 15.77 -5.71
C PRO A 222 -28.19 14.85 -4.49
N GLU A 223 -28.16 15.41 -3.28
CA GLU A 223 -28.14 14.64 -2.02
C GLU A 223 -29.30 13.65 -1.91
N GLN A 224 -30.51 14.05 -2.29
CA GLN A 224 -31.71 13.18 -2.33
C GLN A 224 -31.59 11.96 -3.25
N PHE A 225 -30.62 11.95 -4.17
CA PHE A 225 -30.33 10.84 -5.09
C PHE A 225 -29.02 10.11 -4.76
N ALA A 226 -28.28 10.54 -3.72
CA ALA A 226 -27.07 9.87 -3.24
C ALA A 226 -27.42 8.70 -2.31
N ILE A 227 -28.36 7.84 -2.70
CA ILE A 227 -28.98 6.84 -1.81
C ILE A 227 -28.14 5.56 -1.64
N TYR A 228 -27.28 5.25 -2.60
CA TYR A 228 -26.41 4.07 -2.55
C TYR A 228 -25.02 4.41 -1.99
N PRO A 229 -24.46 3.55 -1.14
CA PRO A 229 -23.11 3.75 -0.64
C PRO A 229 -22.10 3.48 -1.76
N ASN A 230 -21.04 4.28 -1.78
CA ASN A 230 -19.91 4.10 -2.69
C ASN A 230 -18.63 3.97 -1.88
N ARG A 231 -17.53 3.61 -2.54
CA ARG A 231 -16.26 3.31 -1.89
C ARG A 231 -15.72 4.44 -1.01
N PHE A 232 -15.90 5.69 -1.41
CA PHE A 232 -15.37 6.84 -0.68
C PHE A 232 -16.48 7.68 -0.01
N SER A 233 -17.75 7.41 -0.31
CA SER A 233 -18.87 8.21 0.21
C SER A 233 -20.01 7.31 0.71
N PRO A 234 -20.47 7.47 1.97
CA PRO A 234 -21.65 6.76 2.46
C PRO A 234 -22.93 7.26 1.80
N SER A 235 -24.01 6.48 1.93
CA SER A 235 -25.35 6.92 1.53
C SER A 235 -25.70 8.26 2.18
N GLY A 236 -26.31 9.16 1.41
CA GLY A 236 -26.64 10.53 1.79
C GLY A 236 -25.53 11.55 1.49
N ILE A 237 -24.29 11.12 1.21
CA ILE A 237 -23.16 12.03 0.96
C ILE A 237 -22.80 12.04 -0.52
N SER A 238 -23.04 13.18 -1.16
CA SER A 238 -22.70 13.41 -2.56
C SER A 238 -21.21 13.74 -2.73
N MET A 239 -20.55 13.07 -3.68
CA MET A 239 -19.18 13.35 -4.13
C MET A 239 -19.05 13.17 -5.65
N PHE A 240 -18.09 13.86 -6.25
CA PHE A 240 -17.81 13.82 -7.68
C PHE A 240 -16.76 12.77 -8.01
N TYR A 241 -17.22 11.63 -8.53
CA TYR A 241 -16.36 10.58 -9.06
C TYR A 241 -16.04 10.85 -10.53
N SER A 242 -14.77 10.80 -10.88
CA SER A 242 -14.27 11.04 -12.25
C SER A 242 -12.95 10.33 -12.52
N ALA A 243 -12.53 10.28 -13.78
CA ALA A 243 -11.20 9.85 -14.21
C ALA A 243 -10.51 10.92 -15.07
N PHE A 244 -9.25 10.69 -15.41
CA PHE A 244 -8.45 11.60 -16.23
C PHE A 244 -8.45 11.26 -17.73
N ASP A 245 -9.06 10.13 -18.10
CA ASP A 245 -9.27 9.69 -19.47
C ASP A 245 -10.63 9.01 -19.65
N ILE A 246 -11.11 8.99 -20.90
CA ILE A 246 -12.43 8.44 -21.25
C ILE A 246 -12.51 6.94 -20.96
N LYS A 247 -11.46 6.18 -21.29
CA LYS A 247 -11.46 4.72 -21.17
C LYS A 247 -11.63 4.30 -19.71
N THR A 248 -10.90 4.92 -18.79
CA THR A 248 -11.01 4.67 -17.36
C THR A 248 -12.39 5.07 -16.83
N ALA A 249 -12.91 6.24 -17.21
CA ALA A 249 -14.24 6.68 -16.78
C ALA A 249 -15.36 5.71 -17.22
N VAL A 250 -15.27 5.18 -18.43
CA VAL A 250 -16.18 4.17 -18.96
C VAL A 250 -16.05 2.86 -18.18
N LEU A 251 -14.85 2.32 -18.02
CA LEU A 251 -14.60 1.05 -17.35
C LEU A 251 -15.05 1.05 -15.88
N GLU A 252 -14.89 2.16 -15.16
CA GLU A 252 -15.35 2.31 -13.77
C GLU A 252 -16.89 2.44 -13.64
N THR A 253 -17.56 2.85 -14.71
CA THR A 253 -19.02 3.08 -14.71
C THR A 253 -19.80 1.88 -15.24
N LEU A 254 -19.22 1.12 -16.17
CA LEU A 254 -19.90 0.06 -16.89
C LEU A 254 -20.30 -1.09 -15.96
N SER A 255 -21.61 -1.32 -15.83
CA SER A 255 -22.18 -2.54 -15.25
C SER A 255 -22.83 -3.39 -16.33
N ARG A 256 -22.45 -4.67 -16.40
CA ARG A 256 -23.07 -5.66 -17.30
C ARG A 256 -24.22 -6.42 -16.64
N GLU A 257 -24.48 -6.17 -15.36
CA GLU A 257 -25.54 -6.84 -14.57
C GLU A 257 -26.94 -6.31 -14.90
N HIS A 258 -27.05 -5.20 -15.62
CA HIS A 258 -28.32 -4.55 -15.97
C HIS A 258 -28.42 -4.32 -17.49
N PRO A 259 -28.85 -5.32 -18.28
CA PRO A 259 -28.93 -5.23 -19.74
C PRO A 259 -29.82 -4.10 -20.26
N SER A 260 -30.76 -3.61 -19.44
CA SER A 260 -31.65 -2.49 -19.76
C SER A 260 -30.94 -1.12 -19.75
N LEU A 261 -29.76 -1.02 -19.13
CA LEU A 261 -28.93 0.18 -19.15
C LEU A 261 -27.93 0.06 -20.31
N ASN A 262 -28.42 0.26 -21.53
CA ASN A 262 -27.70 -0.01 -22.78
C ASN A 262 -26.94 1.19 -23.36
N GLU A 263 -27.08 2.37 -22.77
CA GLU A 263 -26.37 3.58 -23.20
C GLU A 263 -25.49 4.13 -22.09
N ILE A 264 -24.42 4.82 -22.48
CA ILE A 264 -23.54 5.55 -21.58
C ILE A 264 -23.36 6.98 -22.07
N THR A 265 -23.66 7.94 -21.20
CA THR A 265 -23.33 9.35 -21.41
C THR A 265 -21.94 9.61 -20.83
N ILE A 266 -21.03 10.13 -21.65
CA ILE A 266 -19.67 10.52 -21.29
C ILE A 266 -19.62 12.05 -21.26
N SER A 267 -19.25 12.62 -20.11
CA SER A 267 -19.15 14.06 -19.93
C SER A 267 -17.71 14.47 -19.66
N LYS A 268 -17.21 15.44 -20.44
CA LYS A 268 -15.90 16.05 -20.26
C LYS A 268 -16.05 17.37 -19.54
N PHE A 269 -15.39 17.50 -18.40
CA PHE A 269 -15.38 18.71 -17.59
C PHE A 269 -13.99 19.33 -17.57
N LYS A 270 -13.93 20.64 -17.42
CA LYS A 270 -12.71 21.41 -17.18
C LYS A 270 -12.76 22.05 -15.80
N THR A 271 -11.70 21.93 -15.02
CA THR A 271 -11.63 22.52 -13.67
C THR A 271 -11.52 24.04 -13.75
N LYS A 272 -12.32 24.77 -12.96
CA LYS A 272 -12.30 26.25 -12.93
C LYS A 272 -11.28 26.83 -11.94
N LYS A 273 -10.74 26.00 -11.06
CA LYS A 273 -9.73 26.35 -10.05
C LYS A 273 -8.72 25.23 -9.85
N ASP A 274 -7.62 25.57 -9.20
CA ASP A 274 -6.67 24.58 -8.68
C ASP A 274 -7.34 23.76 -7.56
N ILE A 275 -7.08 22.46 -7.54
CA ILE A 275 -7.62 21.52 -6.55
C ILE A 275 -6.44 20.82 -5.89
N TYR A 276 -6.40 20.77 -4.55
CA TYR A 276 -5.41 19.96 -3.84
C TYR A 276 -5.99 18.61 -3.49
N VAL A 277 -5.26 17.54 -3.81
CA VAL A 277 -5.69 16.15 -3.63
C VAL A 277 -4.60 15.34 -2.94
N VAL A 278 -4.99 14.25 -2.30
CA VAL A 278 -4.05 13.19 -1.93
C VAL A 278 -3.95 12.22 -3.11
N ASP A 279 -2.77 12.06 -3.67
CA ASP A 279 -2.51 11.21 -4.84
C ASP A 279 -1.81 9.91 -4.42
N PHE A 280 -2.56 8.82 -4.50
CA PHE A 280 -2.11 7.47 -4.17
C PHE A 280 -1.62 6.67 -5.39
N ASN A 281 -1.52 7.25 -6.59
CA ASN A 281 -1.03 6.52 -7.76
C ASN A 281 0.46 6.19 -7.71
N LYS A 282 1.25 7.02 -7.02
CA LYS A 282 2.72 6.95 -7.02
C LYS A 282 3.25 6.82 -5.60
N LEU A 283 2.85 5.74 -4.93
CA LEU A 283 3.51 5.35 -3.70
C LEU A 283 5.00 5.05 -3.98
N PRO A 284 5.93 5.41 -3.09
CA PRO A 284 7.32 4.99 -3.21
C PRO A 284 7.39 3.45 -3.21
N LYS A 285 8.47 2.91 -3.78
CA LYS A 285 8.77 1.49 -3.62
C LYS A 285 8.93 1.18 -2.14
N ILE A 286 8.45 0.01 -1.72
CA ILE A 286 8.74 -0.51 -0.39
C ILE A 286 10.27 -0.62 -0.27
N PRO A 287 10.88 -0.05 0.78
CA PRO A 287 12.31 -0.20 1.04
C PRO A 287 12.72 -1.67 1.09
N SER A 288 13.98 -1.96 0.78
CA SER A 288 14.55 -3.28 0.98
C SER A 288 14.70 -3.57 2.48
N ILE A 289 14.44 -4.83 2.87
CA ILE A 289 14.56 -5.29 4.27
C ILE A 289 15.98 -5.12 4.82
N PHE A 290 16.98 -5.12 3.94
CA PHE A 290 18.39 -4.94 4.31
C PHE A 290 18.72 -3.49 4.68
N ASN A 291 17.78 -2.55 4.49
CA ASN A 291 17.95 -1.18 4.93
C ASN A 291 17.44 -1.02 6.38
N SER A 292 18.22 -1.49 7.36
CA SER A 292 17.87 -1.43 8.79
C SER A 292 17.48 -0.02 9.27
N LYS A 293 18.09 1.03 8.71
CA LYS A 293 17.75 2.43 9.04
C LYS A 293 16.39 2.90 8.50
N LYS A 294 15.70 2.09 7.71
CA LYS A 294 14.41 2.40 7.09
C LYS A 294 13.32 1.39 7.43
N ALA A 295 13.50 0.56 8.46
CA ALA A 295 12.48 -0.37 8.92
C ALA A 295 11.14 0.34 9.18
N GLU A 296 11.12 1.46 9.90
CA GLU A 296 9.89 2.25 10.11
C GLU A 296 9.25 2.70 8.78
N SER A 297 10.06 3.18 7.82
CA SER A 297 9.57 3.56 6.49
C SER A 297 9.01 2.37 5.70
N TYR A 298 9.52 1.15 5.94
CA TYR A 298 9.00 -0.07 5.34
C TYR A 298 7.55 -0.29 5.75
N HIS A 299 7.27 -0.34 7.05
CA HIS A 299 5.91 -0.57 7.56
C HIS A 299 4.96 0.56 7.17
N LEU A 300 5.40 1.83 7.24
CA LEU A 300 4.58 2.99 6.83
C LEU A 300 4.17 2.93 5.35
N ILE A 301 5.12 2.59 4.47
CA ILE A 301 4.84 2.47 3.04
C ILE A 301 3.95 1.26 2.79
N ARG A 302 4.24 0.10 3.41
CA ARG A 302 3.43 -1.12 3.30
C ARG A 302 1.97 -0.87 3.71
N PHE A 303 1.76 -0.16 4.81
CA PHE A 303 0.44 0.26 5.27
C PHE A 303 -0.33 1.05 4.22
N LEU A 304 0.31 2.01 3.53
CA LEU A 304 -0.34 2.74 2.45
C LEU A 304 -0.69 1.85 1.25
N TYR A 305 0.15 0.85 0.92
CA TYR A 305 -0.20 -0.13 -0.10
C TYR A 305 -1.45 -0.94 0.29
N ASP A 306 -1.57 -1.33 1.56
CA ASP A 306 -2.75 -2.04 2.07
C ASP A 306 -4.03 -1.16 2.02
N LEU A 307 -3.91 0.13 2.36
CA LEU A 307 -4.98 1.11 2.20
C LEU A 307 -5.40 1.26 0.72
N VAL A 308 -4.43 1.40 -0.19
CA VAL A 308 -4.69 1.53 -1.64
C VAL A 308 -5.30 0.25 -2.21
N ARG A 309 -4.92 -0.93 -1.70
CA ARG A 309 -5.58 -2.19 -2.04
C ARG A 309 -7.06 -2.16 -1.65
N ASP A 310 -7.42 -1.62 -0.49
CA ASP A 310 -8.83 -1.46 -0.11
C ASP A 310 -9.57 -0.41 -0.99
N PHE A 311 -8.88 0.61 -1.52
CA PHE A 311 -9.44 1.51 -2.53
C PHE A 311 -9.70 0.86 -3.89
N THR A 312 -9.03 -0.24 -4.21
CA THR A 312 -9.06 -0.83 -5.55
C THR A 312 -9.66 -2.23 -5.61
N LYS A 313 -9.80 -2.92 -4.47
CA LYS A 313 -10.32 -4.28 -4.43
C LYS A 313 -11.72 -4.39 -5.02
N ASP A 314 -11.97 -5.48 -5.73
CA ASP A 314 -13.32 -5.84 -6.15
C ASP A 314 -14.16 -6.17 -4.91
N ILE A 315 -15.38 -5.61 -4.85
CA ILE A 315 -16.33 -5.84 -3.77
C ILE A 315 -17.61 -6.40 -4.40
N SER A 316 -18.04 -7.55 -3.88
CA SER A 316 -19.31 -8.16 -4.26
C SER A 316 -20.47 -7.24 -3.89
N LYS A 317 -21.42 -7.04 -4.81
CA LYS A 317 -22.65 -6.26 -4.57
C LYS A 317 -23.78 -7.16 -4.09
N ASP A 318 -23.53 -7.89 -3.01
CA ASP A 318 -24.47 -8.85 -2.40
C ASP A 318 -25.36 -8.20 -1.32
N GLY A 319 -25.36 -6.86 -1.22
CA GLY A 319 -26.05 -6.09 -0.20
C GLY A 319 -25.19 -5.83 1.04
N LYS A 320 -24.00 -6.46 1.16
CA LYS A 320 -23.06 -6.26 2.29
C LYS A 320 -21.88 -5.37 1.95
N GLU A 321 -21.78 -4.88 0.71
CA GLU A 321 -20.69 -4.00 0.25
C GLU A 321 -20.52 -2.75 1.12
N HIS A 322 -21.60 -2.28 1.73
CA HIS A 322 -21.61 -1.12 2.60
C HIS A 322 -20.71 -1.30 3.84
N ILE A 323 -20.51 -2.54 4.32
CA ILE A 323 -19.58 -2.86 5.41
C ILE A 323 -18.14 -2.76 4.92
N GLU A 324 -17.87 -3.23 3.70
CA GLU A 324 -16.54 -3.19 3.10
C GLU A 324 -16.07 -1.77 2.77
N TYR A 325 -17.01 -0.85 2.48
CA TYR A 325 -16.70 0.55 2.18
C TYR A 325 -16.46 1.43 3.42
N VAL A 326 -16.92 1.04 4.61
CA VAL A 326 -16.82 1.93 5.79
C VAL A 326 -15.38 2.39 6.07
N PRO A 327 -14.34 1.52 6.07
CA PRO A 327 -12.97 1.97 6.33
C PRO A 327 -12.49 3.05 5.36
N THR A 328 -12.76 2.88 4.06
CA THR A 328 -12.34 3.83 3.02
C THR A 328 -13.15 5.13 3.07
N GLN A 329 -14.42 5.07 3.46
CA GLN A 329 -15.26 6.23 3.73
C GLN A 329 -14.75 7.03 4.94
N VAL A 330 -14.37 6.37 6.04
CA VAL A 330 -13.82 7.05 7.23
C VAL A 330 -12.48 7.72 6.92
N VAL A 331 -11.60 7.08 6.13
CA VAL A 331 -10.36 7.71 5.65
C VAL A 331 -10.67 8.92 4.75
N THR A 332 -11.69 8.83 3.91
CA THR A 332 -12.13 9.94 3.06
C THR A 332 -12.59 11.13 3.91
N GLU A 333 -13.43 10.88 4.91
CA GLU A 333 -13.88 11.93 5.83
C GLU A 333 -12.76 12.50 6.68
N TYR A 334 -11.79 11.67 7.10
CA TYR A 334 -10.58 12.14 7.77
C TYR A 334 -9.85 13.18 6.92
N PHE A 335 -9.60 12.89 5.64
CA PHE A 335 -8.95 13.83 4.73
C PHE A 335 -9.81 15.08 4.46
N ARG A 336 -11.13 14.91 4.35
CA ARG A 336 -12.08 16.00 4.11
C ARG A 336 -12.19 16.97 5.29
N PHE A 337 -12.20 16.45 6.53
CA PHE A 337 -12.55 17.21 7.73
C PHE A 337 -11.38 17.35 8.73
N PRO A 338 -11.03 16.37 9.61
CA PRO A 338 -9.92 16.50 10.57
C PRO A 338 -8.60 16.96 9.95
N PHE A 339 -8.17 16.33 8.85
CA PHE A 339 -6.89 16.63 8.21
C PHE A 339 -6.83 18.05 7.64
N ASN A 340 -8.00 18.58 7.27
CA ASN A 340 -8.15 19.92 6.72
C ASN A 340 -8.20 21.03 7.76
N LYS A 341 -8.45 20.73 9.05
CA LYS A 341 -8.74 21.74 10.09
C LYS A 341 -7.77 22.94 10.07
N ASN A 342 -6.47 22.67 10.02
CA ASN A 342 -5.41 23.70 10.10
C ASN A 342 -4.68 23.95 8.76
N ARG A 343 -5.26 23.54 7.63
CA ARG A 343 -4.62 23.69 6.30
C ARG A 343 -5.11 24.95 5.59
N THR A 344 -4.18 25.68 4.96
CA THR A 344 -4.50 26.74 3.99
C THR A 344 -4.92 26.14 2.65
N LYS A 345 -4.14 25.18 2.15
CA LYS A 345 -4.44 24.36 0.96
C LYS A 345 -5.27 23.15 1.39
N LYS A 346 -6.59 23.34 1.39
CA LYS A 346 -7.57 22.29 1.75
C LYS A 346 -7.50 21.16 0.73
N ILE A 347 -7.46 19.92 1.22
CA ILE A 347 -7.64 18.72 0.43
C ILE A 347 -9.10 18.64 0.02
N GLU A 348 -9.34 18.61 -1.28
CA GLU A 348 -10.67 18.59 -1.87
C GLU A 348 -10.95 17.26 -2.59
N GLY A 349 -10.01 16.32 -2.58
CA GLY A 349 -10.22 15.02 -3.20
C GLY A 349 -9.09 14.03 -2.98
N ILE A 350 -9.32 12.83 -3.50
CA ILE A 350 -8.37 11.72 -3.52
C ILE A 350 -8.25 11.26 -4.97
N VAL A 351 -7.01 11.07 -5.42
CA VAL A 351 -6.68 10.39 -6.66
C VAL A 351 -6.09 9.03 -6.30
N TYR A 352 -6.55 7.99 -6.98
CA TYR A 352 -6.19 6.60 -6.69
C TYR A 352 -6.09 5.77 -7.99
N PRO A 353 -5.34 4.65 -7.99
CA PRO A 353 -5.31 3.74 -9.12
C PRO A 353 -6.72 3.25 -9.45
N SER A 354 -7.06 3.14 -10.73
CA SER A 354 -8.37 2.62 -11.14
C SER A 354 -8.53 1.15 -10.74
N SER A 355 -9.72 0.80 -10.27
CA SER A 355 -10.09 -0.58 -9.93
C SER A 355 -10.34 -1.44 -11.18
N LYS A 356 -10.67 -0.81 -12.32
CA LYS A 356 -11.04 -1.48 -13.57
C LYS A 356 -10.04 -1.28 -14.71
N ASN A 357 -9.14 -0.29 -14.62
CA ASN A 357 -8.13 -0.02 -15.65
C ASN A 357 -6.72 0.08 -15.03
N LYS A 358 -5.97 -1.04 -15.07
CA LYS A 358 -4.63 -1.12 -14.48
C LYS A 358 -3.74 0.01 -15.00
N PHE A 359 -2.95 0.61 -14.10
CA PHE A 359 -2.03 1.74 -14.36
C PHE A 359 -2.68 3.08 -14.73
N GLN A 360 -4.01 3.18 -14.78
CA GLN A 360 -4.71 4.46 -14.94
C GLN A 360 -5.29 4.96 -13.61
N SER A 361 -5.77 6.21 -13.62
CA SER A 361 -6.15 6.92 -12.40
C SER A 361 -7.63 7.29 -12.38
N SER A 362 -8.25 7.01 -11.23
CA SER A 362 -9.58 7.46 -10.86
C SER A 362 -9.46 8.53 -9.77
N SER A 363 -10.54 9.28 -9.57
CA SER A 363 -10.59 10.37 -8.59
C SER A 363 -11.96 10.47 -7.95
N VAL A 364 -11.96 10.88 -6.69
CA VAL A 364 -13.14 11.35 -5.99
C VAL A 364 -12.84 12.76 -5.47
N ILE A 365 -13.62 13.73 -5.93
CA ILE A 365 -13.56 15.11 -5.46
C ILE A 365 -14.73 15.31 -4.49
N PHE A 366 -14.45 15.90 -3.32
CA PHE A 366 -15.36 16.07 -2.18
C PHE A 366 -16.42 17.14 -2.40
N TRP A 367 -16.77 17.40 -3.66
CA TRP A 367 -17.78 18.35 -4.10
C TRP A 367 -19.12 17.65 -4.27
N ASN A 368 -20.14 18.22 -3.65
CA ASN A 368 -21.53 17.85 -3.93
C ASN A 368 -21.98 18.40 -5.30
N ASN A 369 -23.26 18.19 -5.64
CA ASN A 369 -23.83 18.65 -6.91
C ASN A 369 -23.64 20.17 -7.13
N LYS A 370 -23.95 20.99 -6.13
CA LYS A 370 -23.85 22.46 -6.23
C LYS A 370 -22.40 22.92 -6.42
N GLU A 371 -21.49 22.39 -5.61
CA GLU A 371 -20.06 22.71 -5.70
C GLU A 371 -19.49 22.30 -7.05
N CYS A 372 -19.95 21.20 -7.65
CA CYS A 372 -19.57 20.83 -9.02
C CYS A 372 -19.99 21.88 -10.04
N LEU A 373 -21.22 22.39 -9.96
CA LEU A 373 -21.74 23.41 -10.90
C LEU A 373 -20.94 24.71 -10.82
N GLU A 374 -20.50 25.08 -9.61
CA GLU A 374 -19.66 26.24 -9.38
C GLU A 374 -18.24 26.05 -9.93
N ASN A 375 -17.65 24.87 -9.72
CA ASN A 375 -16.21 24.63 -9.93
C ASN A 375 -15.84 23.87 -11.22
N LEU A 376 -16.83 23.35 -11.96
CA LEU A 376 -16.62 22.67 -13.25
C LEU A 376 -17.27 23.43 -14.41
N GLU A 377 -16.58 23.42 -15.54
CA GLU A 377 -17.10 23.84 -16.84
C GLU A 377 -17.36 22.59 -17.68
N LEU A 378 -18.59 22.41 -18.17
CA LEU A 378 -18.91 21.31 -19.10
C LEU A 378 -18.39 21.66 -20.49
N VAL A 379 -17.58 20.78 -21.07
CA VAL A 379 -16.91 21.00 -22.36
C VAL A 379 -17.61 20.23 -23.47
N THR A 380 -17.80 18.93 -23.29
CA THR A 380 -18.52 18.06 -24.24
C THR A 380 -19.35 17.01 -23.52
N VAL A 381 -20.41 16.57 -24.21
CA VAL A 381 -21.25 15.44 -23.81
C VAL A 381 -21.42 14.54 -25.02
N GLU A 382 -21.13 13.26 -24.85
CA GLU A 382 -21.27 12.24 -25.89
C GLU A 382 -22.14 11.11 -25.34
N VAL A 383 -23.04 10.56 -26.16
CA VAL A 383 -23.87 9.41 -25.80
C VAL A 383 -23.52 8.26 -26.72
N ASN A 384 -23.12 7.14 -26.13
CA ASN A 384 -22.69 5.95 -26.86
C ASN A 384 -23.56 4.74 -26.49
N ASP A 385 -23.89 3.95 -27.51
CA ASP A 385 -24.47 2.61 -27.34
C ASP A 385 -23.37 1.65 -26.89
N ILE A 386 -23.56 1.01 -25.74
CA ILE A 386 -22.58 0.11 -25.13
C ILE A 386 -22.23 -1.06 -26.08
N LYS A 387 -23.18 -1.54 -26.90
CA LYS A 387 -22.92 -2.63 -27.86
C LYS A 387 -22.00 -2.21 -29.01
N LYS A 388 -21.90 -0.91 -29.28
CA LYS A 388 -21.03 -0.36 -30.32
C LYS A 388 -19.65 0.02 -29.79
N MET A 389 -19.47 0.00 -28.46
CA MET A 389 -18.20 0.27 -27.77
C MET A 389 -17.31 -0.99 -27.73
N ASN A 390 -17.01 -1.58 -28.89
CA ASN A 390 -16.16 -2.78 -29.00
C ASN A 390 -14.66 -2.54 -28.72
N ASN A 391 -14.26 -1.29 -28.42
CA ASN A 391 -12.86 -0.87 -28.34
C ASN A 391 -12.42 -0.32 -26.96
N PHE A 392 -13.14 -0.60 -25.87
CA PHE A 392 -12.75 -0.15 -24.53
C PHE A 392 -12.22 -1.27 -23.64
#